data_AF-A0A6P6XPA8-F1
#
_entry.id   AF-A0A6P6XPA8-F1
#
_cell.length_a   1.000
_cell.length_b   1.000
_cell.length_c   1.000
_cell.angle_alpha   90.00
_cell.angle_beta   90.00
_cell.angle_gamma   90.00
#
_symmetry.space_group_name_H-M   'P 1'
#
loop_
_entity.id
_entity.type
_entity.pdbx_description
1 polymer ?
#
loop_
_entity_poly.entity_id
_entity_poly.type
_entity_poly.pdbx_seq_one_letter_code
_entity_poly.pdbx_strand_id
1 'polypeptide(L)'
;MKKLPTDTDVNIELFQDDFKDIDHKFIGNIVSIFKITNENWKKIGFLCITNNATYAYGEEICRWLSLKHDPKRPQQIGILNDKKIIQIDSGNEFVVVLTDDGLVYIASSETRWQTNNTFRLISTGNDRFEMIACGQFHLLLLRQDGTVLAMGCNSKGQLTGNSDSSYKIFVKTGLKNVKIIACGFGHCFALTNKNKLYSWGWNCSVS
;
A
#
# COMPACT_ATOMS: atom_id res chain seq x y z
N MET A 1 21.59 8.06 8.61
CA MET A 1 20.32 8.48 7.98
C MET A 1 20.53 8.53 6.48
N LYS A 2 19.96 7.59 5.72
CA LYS A 2 19.87 7.75 4.26
C LYS A 2 18.73 8.73 4.01
N LYS A 3 19.02 9.90 3.43
CA LYS A 3 17.99 10.74 2.84
C LYS A 3 17.31 9.88 1.76
N LEU A 4 16.01 9.65 1.90
CA LEU A 4 15.16 9.26 0.77
C LEU A 4 15.28 10.35 -0.30
N PRO A 5 15.22 10.03 -1.60
CA PRO A 5 15.17 11.03 -2.64
C PRO A 5 13.85 11.79 -2.48
N THR A 6 13.91 12.93 -1.80
CA THR A 6 12.91 13.98 -1.88
C THR A 6 13.30 14.79 -3.12
N ASP A 7 12.34 14.97 -4.02
CA ASP A 7 12.47 15.50 -5.39
C ASP A 7 12.79 14.45 -6.45
N THR A 8 11.84 13.56 -6.70
CA THR A 8 11.65 13.03 -8.06
C THR A 8 10.71 13.98 -8.76
N ASP A 9 11.21 14.76 -9.72
CA ASP A 9 10.36 15.35 -10.76
C ASP A 9 9.46 14.22 -11.29
N VAL A 10 8.16 14.33 -11.05
CA VAL A 10 7.21 13.38 -11.62
C VAL A 10 7.31 13.56 -13.12
N ASN A 11 7.95 12.59 -13.80
CA ASN A 11 7.93 12.60 -15.25
C ASN A 11 6.54 12.19 -15.72
N ILE A 12 5.63 13.17 -15.72
CA ILE A 12 4.26 13.05 -16.18
C ILE A 12 4.21 12.57 -17.63
N GLU A 13 5.28 12.76 -18.41
CA GLU A 13 5.36 12.26 -19.78
C GLU A 13 5.19 10.73 -19.86
N LEU A 14 5.61 9.99 -18.82
CA LEU A 14 5.43 8.54 -18.72
C LEU A 14 3.96 8.11 -18.63
N PHE A 15 3.04 9.04 -18.35
CA PHE A 15 1.61 8.79 -18.16
C PHE A 15 0.74 9.59 -19.14
N GLN A 16 1.31 10.11 -20.23
CA GLN A 16 0.58 10.94 -21.20
C GLN A 16 -0.67 10.27 -21.74
N ASP A 17 -0.61 8.99 -22.08
CA ASP A 17 -1.77 8.25 -22.59
C ASP A 17 -2.87 8.07 -21.52
N ASP A 18 -2.47 7.90 -20.26
CA ASP A 18 -3.37 7.73 -19.14
C ASP A 18 -4.07 9.04 -18.73
N PHE A 19 -3.38 10.17 -18.90
CA PHE A 19 -3.82 11.50 -18.49
C PHE A 19 -4.18 12.44 -19.64
N LYS A 20 -4.26 11.93 -20.88
CA LYS A 20 -4.53 12.72 -22.10
C LYS A 20 -5.77 13.60 -22.02
N ASP A 21 -6.78 13.16 -21.27
CA ASP A 21 -8.07 13.84 -21.16
C ASP A 21 -8.16 14.72 -19.90
N ILE A 22 -7.19 14.63 -18.98
CA ILE A 22 -7.16 15.42 -17.74
C ILE A 22 -6.84 16.88 -18.03
N ASP A 23 -7.49 17.79 -17.30
CA ASP A 23 -7.16 19.22 -17.33
C ASP A 23 -5.65 19.47 -17.09
N HIS A 24 -4.95 20.05 -18.06
CA HIS A 24 -3.52 20.38 -17.96
C HIS A 24 -3.18 21.27 -16.75
N LYS A 25 -4.11 22.12 -16.30
CA LYS A 25 -3.90 22.90 -15.07
C LYS A 25 -3.84 22.01 -13.84
N PHE A 26 -4.63 20.94 -13.80
CA PHE A 26 -4.55 19.95 -12.73
C PHE A 26 -3.20 19.22 -12.79
N ILE A 27 -2.81 18.76 -13.98
CA ILE A 27 -1.54 18.07 -14.21
C ILE A 27 -0.36 18.88 -13.67
N GLY A 28 -0.31 20.19 -13.94
CA GLY A 28 0.75 21.08 -13.45
C GLY A 28 0.80 21.26 -11.92
N ASN A 29 -0.24 20.85 -11.18
CA ASN A 29 -0.27 20.92 -9.72
C ASN A 29 0.13 19.59 -9.05
N ILE A 30 0.39 18.54 -9.82
CA ILE A 30 0.72 17.22 -9.28
C ILE A 30 2.18 17.21 -8.81
N VAL A 31 2.38 16.83 -7.56
CA VAL A 31 3.70 16.70 -6.90
C VAL A 31 4.15 15.25 -6.84
N SER A 32 3.22 14.29 -6.77
CA SER A 32 3.54 12.87 -6.79
C SER A 32 2.42 12.06 -7.43
N ILE A 33 2.78 11.00 -8.14
CA ILE A 33 1.84 10.07 -8.78
C ILE A 33 2.24 8.65 -8.44
N PHE A 34 1.25 7.86 -8.03
CA PHE A 34 1.42 6.45 -7.75
C PHE A 34 0.48 5.64 -8.64
N LYS A 35 1.06 4.82 -9.51
CA LYS A 35 0.32 3.85 -10.30
C LYS A 35 -0.05 2.65 -9.42
N ILE A 36 -1.33 2.28 -9.42
CA ILE A 36 -1.85 1.10 -8.73
C ILE A 36 -2.09 0.02 -9.78
N THR A 37 -1.46 -1.14 -9.60
CA THR A 37 -1.63 -2.32 -10.45
C THR A 37 -1.94 -3.53 -9.61
N ASN A 38 -2.70 -4.45 -10.19
CA ASN A 38 -2.79 -5.79 -9.62
C ASN A 38 -1.59 -6.64 -10.04
N GLU A 39 -1.57 -7.89 -9.60
CA GLU A 39 -0.49 -8.85 -9.86
C GLU A 39 -0.30 -9.23 -11.33
N ASN A 40 -1.34 -9.07 -12.15
CA ASN A 40 -1.29 -9.33 -13.60
C ASN A 40 -0.91 -8.06 -14.38
N TRP A 41 -0.34 -7.06 -13.68
CA TRP A 41 -0.01 -5.75 -14.24
C TRP A 41 -1.21 -4.99 -14.81
N LYS A 42 -2.44 -5.44 -14.50
CA LYS A 42 -3.66 -4.74 -14.87
C LYS A 42 -3.70 -3.46 -14.04
N LYS A 43 -3.82 -2.33 -14.72
CA LYS A 43 -3.98 -1.02 -14.12
C LYS A 43 -5.31 -0.96 -13.35
N ILE A 44 -5.24 -0.67 -12.06
CA ILE A 44 -6.40 -0.37 -11.20
C ILE A 44 -6.69 1.14 -11.27
N GLY A 45 -5.64 1.97 -11.24
CA GLY A 45 -5.77 3.42 -11.29
C GLY A 45 -4.52 4.11 -10.79
N PHE A 46 -4.70 5.34 -10.34
CA PHE A 46 -3.64 6.21 -9.85
C PHE A 46 -4.09 6.93 -8.58
N LEU A 47 -3.12 7.21 -7.73
CA LEU A 47 -3.22 8.25 -6.72
C LEU A 47 -2.37 9.45 -7.18
N CYS A 48 -3.03 10.59 -7.37
CA CYS A 48 -2.39 11.85 -7.73
C CYS A 48 -2.38 12.74 -6.49
N ILE A 49 -1.22 13.26 -6.12
CA ILE A 49 -1.04 14.07 -4.91
C ILE A 49 -0.62 15.47 -5.36
N THR A 50 -1.32 16.48 -4.85
CA THR A 50 -0.96 17.89 -4.97
C THR A 50 -0.50 18.41 -3.61
N ASN A 51 -0.08 19.67 -3.54
CA ASN A 51 0.32 20.29 -2.26
C ASN A 51 -0.78 20.27 -1.18
N ASN A 52 -2.05 20.23 -1.58
CA ASN A 52 -3.18 20.44 -0.67
C ASN A 52 -4.16 19.26 -0.61
N ALA A 53 -4.02 18.26 -1.50
CA ALA A 53 -5.02 17.21 -1.62
C ALA A 53 -4.49 15.94 -2.31
N THR A 54 -5.14 14.82 -1.98
CA THR A 54 -4.92 13.53 -2.62
C THR A 54 -6.13 13.18 -3.48
N TYR A 55 -5.91 12.62 -4.67
CA TYR A 55 -6.96 12.29 -5.64
C TYR A 55 -6.82 10.86 -6.16
N ALA A 56 -7.95 10.19 -6.36
CA ALA A 56 -8.04 8.95 -7.12
C ALA A 56 -8.36 9.24 -8.59
N TYR A 57 -7.71 8.51 -9.49
CA TYR A 57 -8.03 8.54 -10.91
C TYR A 57 -8.00 7.12 -11.51
N GLY A 58 -9.04 6.77 -12.27
CA GLY A 58 -9.24 5.44 -12.84
C GLY A 58 -10.56 4.80 -12.37
N GLU A 59 -11.17 4.01 -13.26
CA GLU A 59 -12.51 3.43 -13.02
C GLU A 59 -12.55 2.51 -11.79
N GLU A 60 -11.59 1.60 -11.66
CA GLU A 60 -11.60 0.61 -10.57
C GLU A 60 -11.37 1.26 -9.21
N ILE A 61 -10.32 2.10 -9.06
CA ILE A 61 -10.07 2.77 -7.77
C ILE A 61 -11.22 3.70 -7.38
N CYS A 62 -11.83 4.40 -8.35
CA CYS A 62 -13.03 5.21 -8.07
C CYS A 62 -14.20 4.33 -7.63
N ARG A 63 -14.44 3.19 -8.30
CA ARG A 63 -15.47 2.22 -7.91
C ARG A 63 -15.25 1.68 -6.50
N TRP A 64 -14.02 1.35 -6.12
CA TRP A 64 -13.69 0.87 -4.77
C TRP A 64 -13.98 1.91 -3.69
N LEU A 65 -13.92 3.20 -4.03
CA LEU A 65 -14.10 4.32 -3.12
C LEU A 65 -15.49 4.96 -3.22
N SER A 66 -16.42 4.34 -3.95
CA SER A 66 -17.73 4.93 -4.29
C SER A 66 -17.65 6.35 -4.87
N LEU A 67 -16.58 6.63 -5.61
CA LEU A 67 -16.37 7.88 -6.33
C LEU A 67 -16.87 7.73 -7.78
N LYS A 68 -17.43 8.80 -8.34
CA LYS A 68 -17.80 8.83 -9.76
C LYS A 68 -16.57 9.14 -10.60
N HIS A 69 -16.12 8.18 -11.41
CA HIS A 69 -15.00 8.44 -12.33
C HIS A 69 -15.37 9.53 -13.34
N ASP A 70 -14.45 10.47 -13.54
CA ASP A 70 -14.48 11.51 -14.56
C ASP A 70 -13.13 11.47 -15.29
N PRO A 71 -13.10 11.17 -16.60
CA PRO A 71 -11.86 11.13 -17.39
C PRO A 71 -11.06 12.44 -17.38
N LYS A 72 -11.72 13.57 -17.10
CA LYS A 72 -11.09 14.90 -17.12
C LYS A 72 -10.66 15.37 -15.74
N ARG A 73 -11.22 14.79 -14.67
CA ARG A 73 -11.11 15.31 -13.30
C ARG A 73 -10.88 14.18 -12.31
N PRO A 74 -9.65 14.03 -11.78
CA PRO A 74 -9.40 13.16 -10.64
C PRO A 74 -10.28 13.51 -9.44
N GLN A 75 -10.69 12.48 -8.69
CA GLN A 75 -11.68 12.59 -7.61
C GLN A 75 -10.97 12.69 -6.27
N GLN A 76 -11.30 13.70 -5.47
CA GLN A 76 -10.58 13.96 -4.22
C GLN A 76 -10.87 12.88 -3.16
N ILE A 77 -9.83 12.49 -2.42
CA ILE A 77 -9.88 11.54 -1.31
C ILE A 77 -9.62 12.31 -0.01
N GLY A 78 -10.70 12.77 0.62
CA GLY A 78 -10.62 13.66 1.79
C GLY A 78 -9.83 13.09 2.98
N ILE A 79 -9.92 11.78 3.23
CA ILE A 79 -9.24 11.13 4.38
C ILE A 79 -7.70 11.12 4.27
N LEU A 80 -7.17 11.30 3.06
CA LEU A 80 -5.73 11.37 2.79
C LEU A 80 -5.27 12.81 2.52
N ASN A 81 -6.13 13.81 2.71
CA ASN A 81 -5.70 15.21 2.66
C ASN A 81 -4.74 15.49 3.82
N ASP A 82 -3.77 16.37 3.60
CA ASP A 82 -2.73 16.78 4.56
C ASP A 82 -1.81 15.64 5.05
N LYS A 83 -1.95 14.44 4.49
CA LYS A 83 -1.09 13.29 4.79
C LYS A 83 0.09 13.26 3.84
N LYS A 84 1.30 13.23 4.40
CA LYS A 84 2.50 12.99 3.61
C LYS A 84 2.68 11.49 3.38
N ILE A 85 2.33 11.05 2.18
CA ILE A 85 2.46 9.66 1.76
C ILE A 85 3.93 9.38 1.42
N ILE A 86 4.50 8.32 2.02
CA ILE A 86 5.90 7.93 1.82
C ILE A 86 6.05 6.58 1.11
N GLN A 87 5.02 5.74 1.15
CA GLN A 87 5.01 4.47 0.43
C GLN A 87 3.58 4.08 0.06
N ILE A 88 3.41 3.55 -1.15
CA ILE A 88 2.19 2.90 -1.61
C ILE A 88 2.57 1.54 -2.15
N ASP A 89 1.79 0.53 -1.82
CA ASP A 89 1.93 -0.81 -2.36
C ASP A 89 0.54 -1.43 -2.54
N SER A 90 0.40 -2.41 -3.44
CA SER A 90 -0.90 -3.00 -3.76
C SER A 90 -0.82 -4.50 -3.94
N GLY A 91 -1.86 -5.17 -3.44
CA GLY A 91 -2.14 -6.56 -3.81
C GLY A 91 -3.09 -6.62 -5.01
N ASN A 92 -3.77 -7.75 -5.15
CA ASN A 92 -4.64 -7.96 -6.31
C ASN A 92 -5.88 -7.05 -6.31
N GLU A 93 -6.51 -6.90 -5.15
CA GLU A 93 -7.79 -6.19 -4.97
C GLU A 93 -7.74 -5.21 -3.80
N PHE A 94 -6.54 -4.77 -3.41
CA PHE A 94 -6.36 -3.76 -2.36
C PHE A 94 -5.10 -2.93 -2.59
N VAL A 95 -5.11 -1.71 -2.07
CA VAL A 95 -3.98 -0.80 -2.05
C VAL A 95 -3.75 -0.33 -0.62
N VAL A 96 -2.49 -0.24 -0.22
CA VAL A 96 -2.04 0.18 1.10
C VAL A 96 -1.21 1.45 0.96
N VAL A 97 -1.48 2.42 1.82
CA VAL A 97 -0.79 3.70 1.88
C VAL A 97 -0.14 3.83 3.25
N LEU A 98 1.16 4.14 3.27
CA LEU A 98 1.92 4.47 4.47
C LEU A 98 2.26 5.96 4.45
N THR A 99 1.99 6.63 5.57
CA THR A 99 2.28 8.05 5.77
C THR A 99 3.52 8.25 6.65
N ASP A 100 4.11 9.44 6.62
CA ASP A 100 5.33 9.77 7.35
C ASP A 100 5.18 9.76 8.88
N ASP A 101 3.97 10.01 9.38
CA ASP A 101 3.58 9.84 10.77
C ASP A 101 3.41 8.36 11.18
N GLY A 102 3.66 7.42 10.24
CA GLY A 102 3.66 5.98 10.46
C GLY A 102 2.28 5.34 10.47
N LEU A 103 1.25 6.08 10.02
CA LEU A 103 -0.10 5.55 9.86
C LEU A 103 -0.24 4.77 8.56
N VAL A 104 -1.09 3.75 8.59
CA VAL A 104 -1.34 2.88 7.44
C VAL A 104 -2.82 2.83 7.12
N TYR A 105 -3.13 3.10 5.85
CA TYR A 105 -4.47 3.10 5.31
C TYR A 105 -4.60 2.02 4.24
N ILE A 106 -5.78 1.40 4.13
CA ILE A 106 -6.08 0.41 3.09
C ILE A 106 -7.39 0.74 2.38
N ALA A 107 -7.41 0.61 1.06
CA ALA A 107 -8.63 0.60 0.26
C ALA A 107 -8.71 -0.70 -0.53
N SER A 108 -9.91 -1.22 -0.76
CA SER A 108 -10.12 -2.53 -1.36
C SER A 108 -11.56 -2.67 -1.86
N SER A 109 -11.73 -3.45 -2.94
CA SER A 109 -13.03 -3.93 -3.41
C SER A 109 -13.59 -5.09 -2.59
N GLU A 110 -12.73 -5.75 -1.80
CA GLU A 110 -13.06 -6.97 -1.07
C GLU A 110 -13.61 -6.65 0.33
N THR A 111 -14.80 -7.14 0.62
CA THR A 111 -15.52 -6.87 1.88
C THR A 111 -14.78 -7.34 3.13
N ARG A 112 -13.91 -8.35 2.99
CA ARG A 112 -13.09 -8.91 4.09
C ARG A 112 -12.18 -7.87 4.74
N TRP A 113 -11.69 -6.89 3.98
CA TRP A 113 -10.84 -5.80 4.51
C TRP A 113 -11.62 -4.72 5.27
N GLN A 114 -12.96 -4.74 5.20
CA GLN A 114 -13.85 -3.82 5.91
C GLN A 114 -13.53 -2.34 5.61
N THR A 115 -13.16 -2.04 4.36
CA THR A 115 -12.80 -0.69 3.90
C THR A 115 -14.00 0.23 3.75
N ASN A 116 -15.20 -0.35 3.60
CA ASN A 116 -16.48 0.37 3.53
C ASN A 116 -16.47 1.51 2.50
N ASN A 117 -15.97 1.18 1.30
CA ASN A 117 -15.84 2.10 0.17
C ASN A 117 -15.01 3.36 0.46
N THR A 118 -13.99 3.27 1.32
CA THR A 118 -13.04 4.34 1.59
C THR A 118 -11.66 3.76 1.91
N PHE A 119 -10.67 4.64 2.07
CA PHE A 119 -9.44 4.26 2.77
C PHE A 119 -9.75 4.09 4.26
N ARG A 120 -9.56 2.89 4.78
CA ARG A 120 -9.66 2.59 6.21
C ARG A 120 -8.30 2.73 6.87
N LEU A 121 -8.21 3.52 7.94
CA LEU A 121 -7.06 3.52 8.84
C LEU A 121 -6.98 2.16 9.56
N ILE A 122 -5.87 1.44 9.40
CA ILE A 122 -5.66 0.12 10.01
C ILE A 122 -4.61 0.14 11.14
N SER A 123 -3.74 1.14 11.18
CA SER A 123 -2.81 1.36 12.30
C SER A 123 -3.51 2.00 13.49
N THR A 124 -3.07 1.68 14.71
CA THR A 124 -3.51 2.39 15.92
C THR A 124 -2.59 3.56 16.26
N GLY A 125 -3.00 4.45 17.17
CA GLY A 125 -2.21 5.62 17.56
C GLY A 125 -0.82 5.29 18.14
N ASN A 126 -0.62 4.07 18.65
CA ASN A 126 0.66 3.57 19.15
C ASN A 126 1.50 2.84 18.10
N ASP A 127 0.92 2.52 16.94
CA ASP A 127 1.66 1.91 15.85
C ASP A 127 2.38 3.01 15.07
N ARG A 128 3.68 2.79 14.85
CA ARG A 128 4.53 3.63 14.00
C ARG A 128 5.22 2.72 13.00
N PHE A 129 4.64 2.61 11.82
CA PHE A 129 5.18 1.80 10.74
C PHE A 129 6.18 2.60 9.91
N GLU A 130 7.19 1.91 9.39
CA GLU A 130 8.23 2.52 8.54
C GLU A 130 8.31 1.87 7.15
N MET A 131 7.70 0.70 6.98
CA MET A 131 7.65 -0.01 5.70
C MET A 131 6.40 -0.88 5.62
N ILE A 132 5.83 -0.96 4.42
CA ILE A 132 4.77 -1.89 4.05
C ILE A 132 5.25 -2.80 2.92
N ALA A 133 4.68 -3.99 2.79
CA ALA A 133 4.86 -4.86 1.63
C ALA A 133 3.58 -5.67 1.39
N CYS A 134 3.08 -5.69 0.16
CA CYS A 134 1.85 -6.36 -0.22
C CYS A 134 2.15 -7.60 -1.07
N GLY A 135 1.56 -8.72 -0.70
CA GLY A 135 1.38 -9.86 -1.60
C GLY A 135 0.00 -9.85 -2.21
N GLN A 136 -0.44 -10.98 -2.78
CA GLN A 136 -1.70 -11.04 -3.52
C GLN A 136 -2.92 -10.68 -2.65
N PHE A 137 -3.01 -11.28 -1.46
CA PHE A 137 -4.14 -11.14 -0.53
C PHE A 137 -3.68 -10.93 0.92
N HIS A 138 -2.43 -10.58 1.14
CA HIS A 138 -1.83 -10.35 2.46
C HIS A 138 -0.87 -9.18 2.40
N LEU A 139 -0.56 -8.60 3.55
CA LEU A 139 0.43 -7.53 3.67
C LEU A 139 1.25 -7.69 4.94
N LEU A 140 2.51 -7.28 4.86
CA LEU A 140 3.43 -7.14 5.98
C LEU A 140 3.59 -5.67 6.33
N LEU A 141 3.73 -5.40 7.62
CA LEU A 141 4.03 -4.08 8.16
C LEU A 141 5.27 -4.19 9.06
N LEU A 142 6.26 -3.36 8.78
CA LEU A 142 7.44 -3.22 9.63
C LEU A 142 7.24 -2.00 10.54
N ARG A 143 7.17 -2.27 11.84
CA ARG A 143 7.10 -1.23 12.86
C ARG A 143 8.50 -0.72 13.17
N GLN A 144 8.62 0.55 13.57
CA GLN A 144 9.90 1.21 13.90
C GLN A 144 10.72 0.48 14.98
N ASP A 145 10.09 -0.34 15.83
CA ASP A 145 10.80 -1.17 16.81
C ASP A 145 11.37 -2.48 16.23
N GLY A 146 11.33 -2.63 14.90
CA GLY A 146 11.79 -3.81 14.17
C GLY A 146 10.87 -5.02 14.29
N THR A 147 9.63 -4.85 14.79
CA THR A 147 8.60 -5.90 14.82
C THR A 147 7.91 -5.99 13.47
N VAL A 148 7.73 -7.21 12.96
CA VAL A 148 6.92 -7.46 11.75
C VAL A 148 5.54 -7.95 12.14
N LEU A 149 4.54 -7.23 11.66
CA LEU A 149 3.13 -7.58 11.74
C LEU A 149 2.61 -7.97 10.36
N ALA A 150 1.57 -8.78 10.32
CA ALA A 150 0.96 -9.26 9.09
C ALA A 150 -0.57 -9.18 9.17
N MET A 151 -1.21 -8.99 8.02
CA MET A 151 -2.67 -9.00 7.89
C MET A 151 -3.10 -9.57 6.53
N GLY A 152 -4.25 -10.24 6.48
CA GLY A 152 -4.88 -10.76 5.27
C GLY A 152 -5.01 -12.29 5.23
N CYS A 153 -4.82 -12.87 4.05
CA CYS A 153 -4.91 -14.30 3.79
C CYS A 153 -3.77 -15.07 4.48
N ASN A 154 -4.11 -16.22 5.07
CA ASN A 154 -3.15 -17.14 5.68
C ASN A 154 -3.25 -18.59 5.17
N SER A 155 -3.87 -18.81 4.01
CA SER A 155 -4.12 -20.17 3.49
C SER A 155 -2.85 -20.99 3.21
N LYS A 156 -1.68 -20.34 3.19
CA LYS A 156 -0.35 -20.95 3.03
C LYS A 156 0.63 -20.54 4.14
N GLY A 157 0.15 -20.00 5.25
CA GLY A 157 0.98 -19.57 6.37
C GLY A 157 1.65 -18.19 6.21
N GLN A 158 1.15 -17.31 5.34
CA GLN A 158 1.71 -15.98 5.06
C GLN A 158 1.72 -15.01 6.27
N LEU A 159 0.80 -15.15 7.22
CA LEU A 159 0.78 -14.40 8.48
C LEU A 159 1.68 -15.09 9.51
N THR A 160 1.44 -16.37 9.76
CA THR A 160 2.29 -17.37 10.43
C THR A 160 1.69 -18.76 10.16
N GLY A 161 2.47 -19.85 10.22
CA GLY A 161 1.97 -21.21 9.92
C GLY A 161 0.81 -21.72 10.80
N ASN A 162 0.59 -21.13 11.98
CA ASN A 162 -0.39 -21.61 12.97
C ASN A 162 -1.59 -20.67 13.18
N SER A 163 -1.71 -19.59 12.40
CA SER A 163 -2.80 -18.62 12.54
C SER A 163 -3.92 -18.86 11.53
N ASP A 164 -5.11 -18.32 11.79
CA ASP A 164 -6.14 -18.17 10.76
C ASP A 164 -5.87 -16.92 9.91
N SER A 165 -6.59 -16.80 8.78
CA SER A 165 -6.61 -15.53 8.03
C SER A 165 -7.22 -14.43 8.89
N SER A 166 -6.60 -13.24 8.93
CA SER A 166 -7.08 -12.11 9.73
C SER A 166 -6.99 -10.83 8.92
N TYR A 167 -8.14 -10.24 8.60
CA TYR A 167 -8.25 -8.98 7.84
C TYR A 167 -8.59 -7.77 8.73
N LYS A 168 -8.79 -8.00 10.03
CA LYS A 168 -9.23 -6.98 10.99
C LYS A 168 -8.16 -6.61 12.00
N ILE A 169 -7.34 -7.58 12.41
CA ILE A 169 -6.36 -7.46 13.49
C ILE A 169 -5.01 -7.92 12.98
N PHE A 170 -3.97 -7.17 13.32
CA PHE A 170 -2.59 -7.54 13.02
C PHE A 170 -2.16 -8.80 13.76
N VAL A 171 -1.56 -9.73 13.02
CA VAL A 171 -0.91 -10.91 13.57
C VAL A 171 0.58 -10.62 13.71
N LYS A 172 1.16 -10.87 14.89
CA LYS A 172 2.61 -10.75 15.08
C LYS A 172 3.29 -11.99 14.48
N THR A 173 4.28 -11.77 13.62
CA THR A 173 5.04 -12.87 13.00
C THR A 173 6.01 -13.56 13.97
N GLY A 174 6.30 -12.93 15.11
CA GLY A 174 7.35 -13.35 16.05
C GLY A 174 8.74 -12.83 15.70
N LEU A 175 8.94 -12.26 14.51
CA LEU A 175 10.21 -11.68 14.10
C LEU A 175 10.48 -10.34 14.81
N LYS A 176 11.76 -10.10 15.10
CA LYS A 176 12.29 -8.92 15.80
C LYS A 176 13.58 -8.45 15.15
N ASN A 177 13.94 -7.19 15.35
CA ASN A 177 15.13 -6.55 14.77
C ASN A 177 15.15 -6.65 13.24
N VAL A 178 13.98 -6.59 12.60
CA VAL A 178 13.85 -6.55 11.14
C VAL A 178 14.11 -5.13 10.65
N LYS A 179 14.75 -4.99 9.48
CA LYS A 179 15.03 -3.71 8.81
C LYS A 179 14.44 -3.60 7.41
N ILE A 180 14.13 -4.73 6.77
CA ILE A 180 13.51 -4.76 5.44
C ILE A 180 12.51 -5.91 5.43
N ILE A 181 11.34 -5.66 4.85
CA ILE A 181 10.33 -6.66 4.52
C ILE A 181 10.06 -6.64 3.02
N ALA A 182 9.62 -7.76 2.48
CA ALA A 182 9.12 -7.86 1.11
C ALA A 182 8.07 -8.97 1.02
N CYS A 183 7.20 -8.85 0.03
CA CYS A 183 6.22 -9.87 -0.32
C CYS A 183 6.37 -10.23 -1.79
N GLY A 184 6.09 -11.48 -2.11
CA GLY A 184 5.60 -11.84 -3.44
C GLY A 184 4.17 -12.33 -3.36
N PHE A 185 3.73 -13.09 -4.36
CA PHE A 185 2.33 -13.53 -4.50
C PHE A 185 1.76 -14.13 -3.21
N GLY A 186 2.43 -15.16 -2.68
CA GLY A 186 2.02 -15.87 -1.47
C GLY A 186 3.15 -16.13 -0.51
N HIS A 187 4.31 -15.50 -0.70
CA HIS A 187 5.50 -15.68 0.12
C HIS A 187 5.94 -14.33 0.70
N CYS A 188 6.60 -14.42 1.84
CA CYS A 188 7.04 -13.30 2.66
C CYS A 188 8.55 -13.38 2.88
N PHE A 189 9.21 -12.24 2.94
CA PHE A 189 10.62 -12.12 3.28
C PHE A 189 10.86 -11.07 4.35
N ALA A 190 11.84 -11.31 5.22
CA ALA A 190 12.31 -10.33 6.18
C ALA A 190 13.83 -10.41 6.34
N LEU A 191 14.52 -9.27 6.26
CA LEU A 191 15.94 -9.13 6.54
C LEU A 191 16.15 -8.43 7.88
N THR A 192 16.87 -9.09 8.78
CA THR A 192 17.19 -8.53 10.09
C THR A 192 18.39 -7.60 10.08
N ASN A 193 18.53 -6.78 11.11
CA ASN A 193 19.71 -5.95 11.39
C ASN A 193 21.01 -6.76 11.49
N LYS A 194 20.91 -8.06 11.82
CA LYS A 194 22.03 -9.01 11.83
C LYS A 194 22.25 -9.71 10.48
N ASN A 195 21.67 -9.18 9.40
CA ASN A 195 21.73 -9.73 8.03
C ASN A 195 21.23 -11.17 7.89
N LYS A 196 20.36 -11.65 8.81
CA LYS A 196 19.64 -12.92 8.63
C LYS A 196 18.39 -12.69 7.78
N LEU A 197 18.24 -13.48 6.73
CA LEU A 197 17.06 -13.52 5.87
C LEU A 197 16.12 -14.62 6.35
N TYR A 198 14.83 -14.30 6.47
CA TYR A 198 13.74 -15.23 6.77
C TYR A 198 12.78 -15.25 5.60
N SER A 199 12.24 -16.42 5.27
CA SER A 199 11.15 -16.59 4.30
C SER A 199 10.07 -17.52 4.85
N TRP A 200 8.82 -17.23 4.53
CA TRP A 200 7.67 -18.05 4.92
C TRP A 200 6.50 -17.86 3.95
N GLY A 201 5.46 -18.69 4.08
CA GLY A 201 4.29 -18.67 3.20
C GLY A 201 4.31 -19.79 2.16
N TRP A 202 3.71 -19.54 0.99
CA TRP A 202 3.50 -20.55 -0.04
C TRP A 202 4.82 -21.14 -0.55
N ASN A 203 4.94 -22.47 -0.43
CA ASN A 203 6.09 -23.27 -0.85
C ASN A 203 7.41 -22.94 -0.14
N CYS A 204 7.37 -22.33 1.04
CA CYS A 204 8.54 -22.18 1.89
C CYS A 204 8.60 -23.34 2.91
N SER A 205 9.47 -24.31 2.66
CA SER A 205 10.01 -25.16 3.72
C SER A 205 10.88 -24.28 4.61
N VAL A 206 10.73 -24.36 5.93
CA VAL A 206 11.68 -23.74 6.86
C VAL A 206 13.01 -24.47 6.67
N SER A 207 14.02 -23.80 6.10
CA SER A 207 15.41 -24.29 6.08
C SER A 207 16.26 -23.50 7.05
#